data_AF-A0A969H254-F1
#
_entry.id   AF-A0A969H254-F1
#
_cell.length_a   1.000
_cell.length_b   1.000
_cell.length_c   1.000
_cell.angle_alpha   90.00
_cell.angle_beta   90.00
_cell.angle_gamma   90.00
#
_symmetry.space_group_name_H-M   'P 1'
#
loop_
_entity.id
_entity.type
_entity.pdbx_description
1 polymer ?
#
loop_
_entity_poly.entity_id
_entity_poly.type
_entity_poly.pdbx_seq_one_letter_code
_entity_poly.pdbx_strand_id
1 'polypeptide(L)'
;ALFEQICLPSVKAQNNKDFVWLMLLDAALPAQFKEKVEKYRSIVQLVPIYIESRETLLDSVRRVVKEHTDGECSYLITTSLDSDDAISKDFCS
;
A
#
# COMPACT_ATOMS: atom_id res chain seq x y z
N ALA A 1 -8.09 11.44 10.06
CA ALA A 1 -8.78 10.13 9.95
C ALA A 1 -7.95 9.07 10.67
N LEU A 2 -8.53 7.91 11.02
CA LEU A 2 -7.81 6.85 11.74
C LEU A 2 -6.53 6.43 11.01
N PHE A 3 -6.58 6.36 9.68
CA PHE A 3 -5.39 6.08 8.87
C PHE A 3 -4.20 7.01 9.16
N GLU A 4 -4.41 8.33 9.19
CA GLU A 4 -3.35 9.32 9.42
C GLU A 4 -2.85 9.34 10.87
N GLN A 5 -3.71 8.94 11.82
CA GLN A 5 -3.44 9.00 13.26
C GLN A 5 -2.84 7.71 13.81
N ILE A 6 -3.13 6.57 13.17
CA ILE A 6 -2.82 5.22 13.69
C ILE A 6 -2.06 4.40 12.66
N CYS A 7 -2.71 4.08 11.53
CA CYS A 7 -2.17 3.13 10.55
C CYS A 7 -0.87 3.64 9.91
N LEU A 8 -0.88 4.82 9.30
CA LEU A 8 0.28 5.41 8.62
C LEU A 8 1.50 5.58 9.56
N PRO A 9 1.36 6.11 10.80
CA PRO A 9 2.46 6.10 11.75
C PRO A 9 3.02 4.70 12.04
N SER A 10 2.17 3.68 12.21
CA SER A 10 2.61 2.30 12.49
C SER A 10 3.33 1.66 11.30
N VAL A 11 2.85 1.93 10.08
CA VAL A 11 3.46 1.51 8.82
C VAL A 11 4.82 2.20 8.60
N LYS A 12 4.93 3.49 8.96
CA LYS A 12 6.20 4.22 8.91
C LYS A 12 7.23 3.70 9.91
N ALA A 13 6.77 3.18 11.05
CA ALA A 13 7.59 2.73 12.16
C ALA A 13 8.16 1.32 12.01
N GLN A 14 7.94 0.65 10.87
CA GLN A 14 8.52 -0.67 10.61
C GLN A 14 10.05 -0.64 10.62
N ASN A 15 10.66 -1.65 11.24
CA ASN A 15 12.10 -1.81 11.29
C ASN A 15 12.66 -2.28 9.94
N ASN A 16 12.06 -3.31 9.35
CA ASN A 16 12.28 -3.65 7.95
C ASN A 16 11.43 -2.73 7.07
N LYS A 17 12.02 -2.18 6.01
CA LYS A 17 11.33 -1.33 5.02
C LYS A 17 11.57 -1.77 3.58
N ASP A 18 12.21 -2.93 3.41
CA ASP A 18 12.53 -3.51 2.10
C ASP A 18 11.34 -4.24 1.50
N PHE A 19 10.22 -3.52 1.41
CA PHE A 19 8.99 -3.97 0.80
C PHE A 19 8.12 -2.77 0.40
N VAL A 20 7.15 -3.02 -0.48
CA VAL A 20 6.27 -1.97 -1.02
C VAL A 20 4.85 -2.17 -0.49
N TRP A 21 4.25 -1.10 0.01
CA TRP A 21 2.82 -1.08 0.31
C TRP A 21 1.99 -0.78 -0.94
N LEU A 22 1.02 -1.64 -1.24
CA LEU A 22 0.03 -1.38 -2.29
C LEU A 22 -1.23 -0.80 -1.65
N MET A 23 -1.49 0.48 -1.87
CA MET A 23 -2.66 1.17 -1.31
C MET A 23 -3.81 1.14 -2.30
N LEU A 24 -4.80 0.31 -2.01
CA LEU A 24 -5.99 0.15 -2.84
C LEU A 24 -6.98 1.30 -2.57
N LEU A 25 -7.31 2.06 -3.60
CA LEU A 25 -8.13 3.27 -3.53
C LEU A 25 -9.27 3.18 -4.54
N ASP A 26 -10.42 3.75 -4.22
CA ASP A 26 -11.50 3.92 -5.20
C ASP A 26 -11.05 4.92 -6.29
N ALA A 27 -11.25 4.60 -7.57
CA ALA A 27 -10.91 5.52 -8.66
C ALA A 27 -11.72 6.83 -8.62
N ALA A 28 -12.95 6.78 -8.11
CA ALA A 28 -13.84 7.92 -7.91
C ALA A 28 -13.50 8.76 -6.67
N LEU A 29 -12.42 8.41 -5.95
CA LEU A 29 -11.96 9.16 -4.77
C LEU A 29 -11.78 10.66 -5.10
N PRO A 30 -12.37 11.58 -4.31
CA PRO A 30 -12.26 13.02 -4.56
C PRO A 30 -10.81 13.53 -4.58
N ALA A 31 -10.54 14.56 -5.39
CA ALA A 31 -9.20 15.11 -5.62
C ALA A 31 -8.44 15.46 -4.33
N GLN A 32 -9.13 16.03 -3.33
CA GLN A 32 -8.54 16.36 -2.02
C GLN A 32 -7.90 15.15 -1.32
N PHE A 33 -8.41 13.94 -1.54
CA PHE A 33 -7.84 12.73 -0.95
C PHE A 33 -6.71 12.17 -1.83
N LYS A 34 -6.78 12.34 -3.15
CA LYS A 34 -5.65 12.02 -4.06
C LYS A 34 -4.42 12.84 -3.72
N GLU A 35 -4.58 14.13 -3.39
CA GLU A 35 -3.50 14.98 -2.90
C GLU A 35 -2.88 14.48 -1.57
N LYS A 36 -3.70 13.91 -0.68
CA LYS A 36 -3.20 13.29 0.55
C LYS A 36 -2.38 12.03 0.27
N VAL A 37 -2.86 11.19 -0.66
CA VAL A 37 -2.15 9.97 -1.08
C VAL A 37 -0.75 10.32 -1.60
N GLU A 38 -0.61 11.36 -2.43
CA GLU A 38 0.71 11.81 -2.90
C GLU A 38 1.63 12.26 -1.76
N LYS A 39 1.09 12.91 -0.72
CA LYS A 39 1.87 13.23 0.49
C LYS A 39 2.35 11.95 1.18
N TYR A 40 1.54 10.91 1.29
CA TYR A 40 1.93 9.66 1.95
C TYR A 40 3.07 8.95 1.24
N ARG A 41 3.16 9.04 -0.09
CA ARG A 41 4.26 8.47 -0.89
C ARG A 41 5.64 9.06 -0.56
N SER A 42 5.68 10.26 0.01
CA SER A 42 6.92 10.87 0.53
C SER A 42 7.31 10.40 1.94
N ILE A 43 6.43 9.64 2.61
CA ILE A 43 6.60 9.21 4.00
C ILE A 43 6.99 7.73 4.06
N VAL A 44 6.38 6.90 3.21
CA VAL A 44 6.57 5.44 3.17
C VAL A 44 6.63 4.94 1.72
N GLN A 45 7.31 3.82 1.49
CA GLN A 45 7.39 3.17 0.18
C GLN A 45 6.02 2.57 -0.17
N LEU A 46 5.26 3.32 -0.97
CA LEU A 46 3.86 3.04 -1.24
C LEU A 46 3.51 3.34 -2.69
N VAL A 47 2.72 2.44 -3.28
CA VAL A 47 2.17 2.56 -4.63
C VAL A 47 0.65 2.62 -4.53
N PRO A 48 0.02 3.74 -4.92
CA PRO A 48 -1.43 3.81 -4.98
C PRO A 48 -1.95 3.05 -6.20
N ILE A 49 -3.01 2.26 -5.98
CA ILE A 49 -3.71 1.54 -7.04
C ILE A 49 -5.18 1.99 -7.01
N TYR A 50 -5.59 2.71 -8.05
CA TYR A 50 -6.96 3.20 -8.19
C TYR A 50 -7.81 2.14 -8.90
N ILE A 51 -8.82 1.66 -8.20
CA ILE A 51 -9.67 0.53 -8.60
C ILE A 51 -11.02 1.09 -9.06
N GLU A 52 -11.37 0.82 -10.31
CA GLU A 52 -12.66 1.21 -10.90
C GLU A 52 -13.78 0.26 -10.49
N SER A 53 -13.48 -1.03 -10.35
CA SER A 53 -14.46 -2.04 -9.98
C SER A 53 -13.80 -3.24 -9.30
N ARG A 54 -14.60 -4.04 -8.61
CA ARG A 54 -14.12 -5.29 -7.99
C ARG A 54 -13.59 -6.30 -9.01
N GLU A 55 -14.07 -6.25 -10.24
CA GLU A 55 -13.64 -7.13 -11.33
C GLU A 55 -12.20 -6.80 -11.77
N THR A 56 -11.83 -5.52 -11.78
CA THR A 56 -10.49 -5.06 -12.19
C THR A 56 -9.45 -5.08 -11.07
N LEU A 57 -9.89 -5.31 -9.83
CA LEU A 57 -9.04 -5.30 -8.63
C LEU A 57 -7.83 -6.24 -8.77
N LEU A 58 -8.08 -7.53 -9.01
CA LEU A 58 -7.02 -8.54 -9.01
C LEU A 58 -6.02 -8.31 -10.15
N ASP A 59 -6.51 -7.90 -11.32
CA ASP A 59 -5.64 -7.63 -12.46
C ASP A 59 -4.79 -6.38 -12.25
N SER A 60 -5.33 -5.35 -11.60
CA SER A 60 -4.59 -4.14 -11.23
C SER A 60 -3.47 -4.45 -10.25
N VAL A 61 -3.76 -5.23 -9.20
CA VAL A 61 -2.76 -5.66 -8.22
C VAL A 61 -1.68 -6.52 -8.88
N ARG A 62 -2.07 -7.53 -9.66
CA ARG A 62 -1.12 -8.41 -10.37
C ARG A 62 -0.20 -7.65 -11.30
N ARG A 63 -0.73 -6.66 -12.01
CA ARG A 63 0.07 -5.80 -12.88
C ARG A 63 1.14 -5.07 -12.08
N VAL A 64 0.76 -4.40 -10.99
CA VAL A 64 1.71 -3.65 -10.16
C VAL A 64 2.74 -4.56 -9.51
N VAL A 65 2.33 -5.74 -9.02
CA VAL A 65 3.27 -6.75 -8.50
C VAL A 65 4.29 -7.14 -9.58
N LYS A 66 3.84 -7.46 -10.80
CA LYS A 66 4.74 -7.80 -11.92
C LYS A 66 5.70 -6.67 -12.30
N GLU A 67 5.26 -5.41 -12.20
CA GLU A 67 6.11 -4.25 -12.44
C GLU A 67 7.19 -4.06 -11.36
N HIS A 68 6.98 -4.61 -10.15
CA HIS A 68 7.90 -4.52 -9.01
C HIS A 68 8.70 -5.80 -8.75
N THR A 69 8.36 -6.91 -9.40
CA THR A 69 9.15 -8.14 -9.38
C THR A 69 9.95 -8.25 -10.66
N ASP A 70 11.26 -8.24 -10.54
CA ASP A 70 12.17 -8.66 -11.60
C ASP A 70 12.01 -10.16 -11.90
N GLY A 71 12.36 -10.56 -13.13
CA GLY A 71 12.18 -11.94 -13.61
C GLY A 71 12.93 -13.03 -12.84
N GLU A 72 13.78 -12.64 -11.87
CA GLU A 72 14.55 -13.50 -10.98
C GLU A 72 13.87 -13.71 -9.60
N CYS A 73 12.75 -13.03 -9.34
CA CYS A 73 12.01 -13.13 -8.08
C CYS A 73 11.42 -14.55 -7.92
N SER A 74 12.08 -15.37 -7.08
CA SER A 74 11.69 -16.77 -6.87
C SER A 74 10.54 -16.94 -5.88
N TYR A 75 10.29 -15.95 -5.02
CA TYR A 75 9.31 -16.01 -3.95
C TYR A 75 8.59 -14.68 -3.78
N LEU A 76 7.27 -14.73 -3.64
CA LEU A 76 6.41 -13.58 -3.38
C LEU A 76 5.69 -13.80 -2.04
N ILE A 77 5.87 -12.86 -1.11
CA ILE A 77 5.15 -12.82 0.16
C ILE A 77 4.26 -11.57 0.14
N THR A 78 2.97 -11.75 0.41
CA THR A 78 2.00 -10.66 0.47
C THR A 78 1.19 -10.74 1.75
N THR A 79 0.80 -9.58 2.26
CA THR A 79 -0.12 -9.46 3.40
C THR A 79 -1.13 -8.35 3.11
N SER A 80 -2.31 -8.46 3.69
CA SER A 80 -3.31 -7.39 3.74
C SER A 80 -3.22 -6.65 5.07
N LEU A 81 -3.56 -5.36 5.06
CA LEU A 81 -3.64 -4.51 6.24
C LEU A 81 -4.82 -3.55 6.07
N ASP A 82 -5.71 -3.46 7.05
CA ASP A 82 -6.82 -2.52 7.02
C ASP A 82 -6.39 -1.11 7.44
N SER A 83 -7.10 -0.09 6.93
CA SER A 83 -6.68 1.32 7.06
C SER A 83 -6.83 1.91 8.47
N ASP A 84 -7.49 1.20 9.37
CA ASP A 84 -7.71 1.55 10.78
C ASP A 84 -6.91 0.69 11.76
N ASP A 85 -6.14 -0.27 11.26
CA ASP A 85 -5.25 -1.11 12.06
C ASP A 85 -3.91 -0.43 12.39
N ALA A 86 -3.30 -0.89 13.48
CA ALA A 86 -1.91 -0.62 13.82
C ALA A 86 -1.10 -1.93 13.81
N ILE A 87 0.11 -1.87 13.28
CA ILE A 87 1.04 -3.01 13.29
C ILE A 87 2.23 -2.77 14.21
N SER A 88 2.75 -3.84 14.81
CA SER A 88 4.03 -3.81 15.55
C SER A 88 5.16 -3.36 14.62
N LYS A 89 6.17 -2.68 15.15
CA LYS A 89 7.39 -2.31 14.40
C LYS A 89 8.16 -3.51 13.83
N ASP A 90 7.91 -4.70 14.37
CA ASP A 90 8.56 -5.97 13.99
C ASP A 90 7.62 -6.88 13.16
N PHE A 91 6.53 -6.32 12.60
CA PHE A 91 5.53 -7.08 11.85
C PHE A 91 6.13 -7.78 10.62
N CYS A 92 7.05 -7.12 9.92
CA CYS A 92 7.93 -7.74 8.93
C CYS A 92 9.35 -7.77 9.49
N SER A 93 9.88 -8.96 9.82
CA SER A 93 11.25 -9.16 10.33
C SER A 93 11.92 -10.39 9.74
#